data_AF-A0A954C5T7-F1
#
_entry.id   AF-A0A954C5T7-F1
#
_cell.length_a   1.000
_cell.length_b   1.000
_cell.length_c   1.000
_cell.angle_alpha   90.00
_cell.angle_beta   90.00
_cell.angle_gamma   90.00
#
_symmetry.space_group_name_H-M   'P 1'
#
loop_
_entity.id
_entity.type
_entity.pdbx_description
1 polymer ?
#
loop_
_entity_poly.entity_id
_entity_poly.type
_entity_poly.pdbx_seq_one_letter_code
_entity_poly.pdbx_strand_id
1 'polypeptide(L)'
;APEPGGFAAIACHGVLGESVRRPADLDAALDHLAAALLPGGVLSLAHRFREDRSATLAAAIARAVERHGLERLGPDLLRRPRTP
;
A
#
# COMPACT_ATOMS: atom_id res chain seq x y z
N ALA A 1 14.89 1.26 -8.89
CA ALA A 1 13.60 0.86 -8.29
C ALA A 1 13.78 -0.53 -7.68
N PRO A 2 13.09 -0.90 -6.58
CA PRO A 2 13.10 -2.28 -6.10
C PRO A 2 12.68 -3.25 -7.21
N GLU A 3 13.29 -4.44 -7.26
CA GLU A 3 12.86 -5.46 -8.22
C GLU A 3 11.43 -5.93 -7.89
N PRO A 4 10.55 -6.10 -8.91
CA PRO A 4 9.21 -6.63 -8.70
C PRO A 4 9.28 -7.99 -7.99
N GLY A 5 8.45 -8.18 -6.96
CA GLY A 5 8.44 -9.43 -6.19
C GLY A 5 9.72 -9.69 -5.38
N GLY A 6 10.43 -8.65 -4.92
CA GLY A 6 11.62 -8.84 -4.09
C GLY A 6 11.34 -9.07 -2.59
N PHE A 7 10.13 -8.76 -2.09
CA PHE A 7 9.89 -8.64 -0.65
C PHE A 7 8.75 -9.51 -0.13
N ALA A 8 9.02 -10.33 0.88
CA ALA A 8 7.99 -11.07 1.61
C ALA A 8 7.20 -10.18 2.58
N ALA A 9 7.80 -9.08 3.04
CA ALA A 9 7.15 -8.10 3.90
C ALA A 9 7.67 -6.69 3.60
N ILE A 10 6.76 -5.72 3.60
CA ILE A 10 7.07 -4.29 3.50
C ILE A 10 6.34 -3.57 4.64
N ALA A 11 7.06 -2.75 5.40
CA ALA A 11 6.48 -1.82 6.37
C ALA A 11 6.68 -0.38 5.86
N CYS A 12 5.59 0.30 5.51
CA CYS A 12 5.61 1.68 5.03
C CYS A 12 4.90 2.59 6.03
N HIS A 13 5.64 3.02 7.05
CA HIS A 13 5.09 3.73 8.20
C HIS A 13 5.57 5.19 8.24
N GLY A 14 4.65 6.14 8.40
CA GLY A 14 4.96 7.58 8.50
C GLY A 14 5.41 8.28 7.21
N VAL A 15 5.92 7.54 6.23
CA VAL A 15 6.54 8.10 5.01
C VAL A 15 5.52 8.70 4.02
N LEU A 16 4.37 8.05 3.83
CA LEU A 16 3.38 8.48 2.85
C LEU A 16 2.71 9.82 3.24
N GLY A 17 2.64 10.12 4.54
CA GLY A 17 2.01 11.35 5.04
C GLY A 17 2.73 12.63 4.64
N GLU A 18 4.06 12.59 4.66
CA GLU A 18 4.92 13.75 4.39
C GLU A 18 5.35 13.83 2.93
N SER A 19 5.51 12.67 2.27
CA SER A 19 6.09 12.60 0.93
C SER A 19 5.06 12.78 -0.19
N VAL A 20 3.78 12.49 0.09
CA VAL A 20 2.69 12.57 -0.89
C VAL A 20 2.04 13.94 -0.81
N ARG A 21 2.23 14.74 -1.86
CA ARG A 21 1.64 16.09 -1.97
C ARG A 21 0.31 16.09 -2.72
N ARG A 22 0.08 15.10 -3.60
CA ARG A 22 -1.15 14.97 -4.39
C ARG A 22 -1.70 13.55 -4.27
N PRO A 23 -3.03 13.35 -4.37
CA PRO A 23 -3.63 12.02 -4.34
C PRO A 23 -3.05 11.03 -5.36
N ALA A 24 -2.68 11.51 -6.56
CA ALA A 24 -2.06 10.67 -7.59
C ALA A 24 -0.68 10.11 -7.18
N ASP A 25 0.07 10.83 -6.35
CA ASP A 25 1.37 10.37 -5.86
C ASP A 25 1.20 9.20 -4.86
N LEU A 26 0.04 9.13 -4.18
CA LEU A 26 -0.30 8.04 -3.26
C LEU A 26 -0.61 6.75 -4.00
N ASP A 27 -1.41 6.86 -5.07
CA ASP A 27 -1.75 5.72 -5.91
C ASP A 27 -0.49 5.13 -6.54
N ALA A 28 0.42 5.97 -7.07
CA ALA A 28 1.69 5.52 -7.63
C ALA A 28 2.59 4.85 -6.59
N ALA A 29 2.66 5.39 -5.36
CA ALA A 29 3.42 4.77 -4.29
C ALA A 29 2.87 3.40 -3.90
N LEU A 30 1.55 3.28 -3.76
CA LEU A 30 0.88 2.01 -3.46
C LEU A 30 1.06 0.99 -4.60
N ASP A 31 1.00 1.43 -5.86
CA ASP A 31 1.26 0.57 -7.02
C ASP A 31 2.68 -0.02 -6.98
N HIS A 32 3.68 0.81 -6.66
CA HIS A 32 5.06 0.34 -6.52
C HIS A 32 5.24 -0.62 -5.34
N LEU A 33 4.64 -0.33 -4.20
CA LEU A 33 4.71 -1.21 -3.03
C LEU A 33 4.05 -2.56 -3.30
N ALA A 34 2.87 -2.56 -3.94
CA ALA A 34 2.15 -3.79 -4.30
C ALA A 34 2.96 -4.65 -5.29
N ALA A 35 3.56 -4.04 -6.31
CA ALA A 35 4.39 -4.74 -7.29
C ALA A 35 5.67 -5.35 -6.67
N ALA A 36 6.22 -4.71 -5.65
CA ALA A 36 7.43 -5.17 -4.94
C ALA A 36 7.17 -6.38 -4.02
N LEU A 37 5.92 -6.64 -3.61
CA LEU A 37 5.58 -7.79 -2.78
C LEU A 37 5.69 -9.10 -3.57
N LEU A 38 6.28 -10.13 -2.95
CA LEU A 38 6.13 -11.52 -3.39
C LEU A 38 4.66 -11.97 -3.28
N PRO A 39 4.22 -12.97 -4.06
CA PRO A 39 2.96 -13.67 -3.79
C PRO A 39 2.90 -14.15 -2.33
N GLY A 40 1.78 -13.90 -1.65
CA GLY A 40 1.63 -14.14 -0.21
C GLY A 40 2.33 -13.13 0.70
N GLY A 41 3.09 -12.18 0.14
CA GLY A 41 3.79 -11.15 0.88
C GLY A 41 2.84 -10.11 1.49
N VAL A 42 3.28 -9.47 2.56
CA VAL A 42 2.45 -8.59 3.39
C VAL A 42 2.95 -7.15 3.34
N LEU A 43 2.03 -6.21 3.18
CA LEU A 43 2.27 -4.78 3.29
C LEU A 43 1.55 -4.24 4.52
N SER A 44 2.33 -3.74 5.47
CA SER A 44 1.82 -2.97 6.60
C SER A 44 2.00 -1.49 6.34
N LEU A 45 0.89 -0.79 6.35
CA LEU A 45 0.77 0.65 6.26
C LEU A 45 0.53 1.18 7.68
N ALA A 46 1.12 2.33 8.01
CA ALA A 46 0.78 3.03 9.25
C ALA A 46 1.07 4.50 9.05
N HIS A 47 0.11 5.35 9.33
CA HIS A 47 0.26 6.76 8.99
C HIS A 47 -0.29 7.66 10.07
N ARG A 48 0.46 8.71 10.39
CA ARG A 48 -0.02 9.84 11.15
C ARG A 48 -0.52 10.91 10.19
N PHE A 49 -1.60 10.62 9.49
CA PHE A 49 -2.30 11.66 8.76
C PHE A 49 -3.05 12.55 9.77
N ARG A 50 -3.12 13.86 9.52
CA ARG A 50 -4.19 14.69 10.09
C ARG A 50 -5.53 14.11 9.59
N GLU A 51 -6.61 14.22 10.39
CA GLU A 51 -7.91 13.58 10.13
C GLU A 51 -8.43 13.79 8.69
N ASP A 52 -8.17 14.96 8.11
CA ASP A 52 -8.55 15.36 6.74
C ASP A 52 -7.95 14.47 5.63
N ARG A 53 -6.78 13.87 5.86
CA ARG A 53 -6.10 13.02 4.86
C ARG A 53 -6.32 11.52 5.06
N SER A 54 -6.91 11.12 6.20
CA SER A 54 -7.19 9.71 6.50
C SER A 54 -8.19 9.10 5.49
N ALA A 55 -9.25 9.83 5.14
CA ALA A 55 -10.22 9.40 4.15
C ALA A 55 -9.62 9.26 2.74
N THR A 56 -8.73 10.19 2.37
CA THR A 56 -8.03 10.15 1.07
C THR A 56 -7.14 8.92 0.97
N LEU A 57 -6.40 8.60 2.03
CA LEU A 57 -5.60 7.38 2.10
C LEU A 57 -6.47 6.13 2.03
N ALA A 58 -7.53 6.04 2.83
CA ALA A 58 -8.41 4.87 2.84
C ALA A 58 -8.97 4.59 1.43
N ALA A 59 -9.36 5.63 0.70
CA ALA A 59 -9.80 5.54 -0.68
C ALA A 59 -8.68 5.06 -1.63
N ALA A 60 -7.45 5.55 -1.47
CA ALA A 60 -6.30 5.09 -2.26
C ALA A 60 -5.96 3.62 -1.99
N ILE A 61 -5.99 3.19 -0.73
CA ILE A 61 -5.80 1.79 -0.34
C ILE A 61 -6.90 0.92 -0.97
N ALA A 62 -8.17 1.35 -0.93
CA ALA A 62 -9.27 0.62 -1.55
C ALA A 62 -9.04 0.45 -3.07
N ARG A 63 -8.66 1.53 -3.78
CA ARG A 63 -8.33 1.46 -5.21
C ARG A 63 -7.15 0.52 -5.48
N ALA A 64 -6.09 0.57 -4.67
CA ALA A 64 -4.93 -0.31 -4.83
C ALA A 64 -5.31 -1.79 -4.58
N VAL A 65 -6.17 -2.06 -3.60
CA VAL A 65 -6.73 -3.38 -3.33
C VAL A 65 -7.49 -3.92 -4.54
N GLU A 66 -8.41 -3.14 -5.10
CA GLU A 66 -9.18 -3.54 -6.29
C GLU A 66 -8.28 -3.75 -7.51
N ARG A 67 -7.36 -2.83 -7.77
CA ARG A 67 -6.49 -2.83 -8.96
C ARG A 67 -5.50 -4.00 -8.96
N HIS A 68 -4.91 -4.30 -7.81
CA HIS A 68 -3.86 -5.34 -7.69
C HIS A 68 -4.37 -6.65 -7.12
N GLY A 69 -5.68 -6.74 -6.82
CA GLY A 69 -6.29 -7.89 -6.17
C GLY A 69 -5.72 -8.17 -4.79
N LEU A 70 -5.25 -7.16 -4.04
CA LEU A 70 -4.71 -7.36 -2.70
C LEU A 70 -5.82 -7.79 -1.73
N GLU A 71 -5.48 -8.64 -0.77
CA GLU A 71 -6.39 -9.04 0.29
C GLU A 71 -6.22 -8.11 1.50
N ARG A 72 -7.32 -7.59 2.04
CA ARG A 72 -7.30 -6.84 3.30
C ARG A 72 -7.31 -7.80 4.48
N LEU A 73 -6.26 -7.74 5.29
CA LEU A 73 -6.17 -8.44 6.58
C LEU A 73 -6.54 -7.54 7.76
N GLY A 74 -6.52 -6.22 7.57
CA GLY A 74 -6.90 -5.20 8.54
C GLY A 74 -7.03 -3.82 7.86
N PRO A 75 -7.26 -2.74 8.63
CA PRO A 75 -7.42 -1.39 8.10
C PRO A 75 -6.22 -0.95 7.24
N ASP A 76 -5.01 -1.24 7.75
CA ASP A 76 -3.74 -0.85 7.14
C ASP A 76 -2.82 -2.06 6.90
N LEU A 77 -3.39 -3.26 6.80
CA LEU A 77 -2.64 -4.50 6.56
C LEU A 77 -3.18 -5.20 5.33
N LEU A 78 -2.34 -5.31 4.31
CA LEU A 78 -2.66 -5.88 3.01
C LEU A 78 -1.77 -7.09 2.74
N ARG A 79 -2.29 -8.05 1.96
CA ARG A 79 -1.55 -9.21 1.50
C ARG A 79 -1.69 -9.35 -0.01
N ARG A 80 -0.59 -9.63 -0.70
CA ARG A 80 -0.65 -10.07 -2.10
C ARG A 80 -1.17 -11.50 -2.14
N PRO A 81 -2.16 -11.84 -2.97
CA PRO A 81 -2.64 -13.20 -3.09
C PRO A 81 -1.49 -14.17 -3.35
N ARG A 82 -1.60 -15.38 -2.79
CA ARG A 82 -0.75 -16.47 -3.25
C ARG A 82 -1.28 -16.86 -4.63
N THR A 83 -0.42 -16.86 -5.64
CA THR A 83 -0.77 -17.53 -6.90
C THR A 83 -1.10 -18.98 -6.55
N PRO A 84 -2.17 -19.58 -7.10
CA PRO A 84 -2.42 -21.00 -6.93
C PRO A 84 -1.26 -21.86 -7.44
#